data_AF-A0A7J6P7B3-F1
#
_entry.id   AF-A0A7J6P7B3-F1
#
_cell.length_a   1.000
_cell.length_b   1.000
_cell.length_c   1.000
_cell.angle_alpha   90.00
_cell.angle_beta   90.00
_cell.angle_gamma   90.00
#
_symmetry.space_group_name_H-M   'P 1'
#
loop_
_entity.id
_entity.type
_entity.pdbx_description
1 polymer ?
#
loop_
_entity_poly.entity_id
_entity_poly.type
_entity_poly.pdbx_seq_one_letter_code
_entity_poly.pdbx_strand_id
1 'polypeptide(L)'
;MAPQTSSVIECPPTKKARKESAPGVSGHPLGVRPLGNLYLDSQGSSTTARSEITGDLRVLGEEILLGTILRYLDGKSLALLGMTSRAMLAYTGLDELWKELVCGNENYRGKIEPAEGGAYWRDTYYRMRGGWKAPRVDCRVYSDLLYQPFLLRNLPMPAEISSSKSNIERVDVSDLSVEDFVRRFEKPWQAGDTDWWNEGVVGYDEVELG
;
A
#
# COMPACT_ATOMS: atom_id res chain seq x y z
N MET A 1 -13.55 37.57 63.56
CA MET A 1 -12.37 36.97 62.91
C MET A 1 -12.86 35.94 61.91
N ALA A 2 -12.86 36.31 60.62
CA ALA A 2 -13.28 35.46 59.51
C ALA A 2 -12.09 34.62 59.03
N PRO A 3 -12.27 33.33 58.68
CA PRO A 3 -11.21 32.56 58.05
C PRO A 3 -11.10 32.92 56.56
N GLN A 4 -9.84 33.01 56.11
CA GLN A 4 -9.44 33.47 54.79
C GLN A 4 -9.81 32.49 53.68
N THR A 5 -10.26 33.04 52.56
CA THR A 5 -10.53 32.35 51.30
C THR A 5 -9.23 31.87 50.65
N SER A 6 -9.06 30.56 50.48
CA SER A 6 -8.00 29.98 49.66
C SER A 6 -8.37 30.11 48.17
N SER A 7 -7.63 30.94 47.44
CA SER A 7 -7.75 31.08 46.00
C SER A 7 -7.07 29.91 45.30
N VAL A 8 -7.85 29.06 44.63
CA VAL A 8 -7.35 28.03 43.72
C VAL A 8 -6.76 28.73 42.49
N ILE A 9 -5.47 28.53 42.24
CA ILE A 9 -4.81 28.95 40.99
C ILE A 9 -5.19 27.91 39.93
N GLU A 10 -6.16 28.23 39.08
CA GLU A 10 -6.44 27.44 37.87
C GLU A 10 -5.38 27.71 36.81
N CYS A 11 -4.64 26.67 36.41
CA CYS A 11 -3.79 26.72 35.23
C CYS A 11 -4.65 26.79 33.96
N PRO A 12 -4.34 27.67 32.99
CA PRO A 12 -5.10 27.76 31.75
C PRO A 12 -4.92 26.48 30.92
N PRO A 13 -5.95 26.04 30.17
CA PRO A 13 -5.85 24.86 29.34
C PRO A 13 -4.82 25.12 28.23
N THR A 14 -3.71 24.38 28.27
CA THR A 14 -2.72 24.36 27.20
C THR A 14 -3.39 23.82 25.95
N LYS A 15 -3.68 24.72 25.01
CA LYS A 15 -4.04 24.35 23.63
C LYS A 15 -2.91 23.46 23.11
N LYS A 16 -3.17 22.17 22.96
CA LYS A 16 -2.23 21.24 22.33
C LYS A 16 -1.91 21.80 20.96
N ALA A 17 -0.70 22.35 20.80
CA ALA A 17 -0.17 22.71 19.51
C ALA A 17 -0.20 21.44 18.66
N ARG A 18 -1.05 21.44 17.63
CA ARG A 18 -1.11 20.39 16.63
C ARG A 18 0.26 20.41 15.95
N LYS A 19 1.11 19.46 16.32
CA LYS A 19 2.39 19.21 15.64
C LYS A 19 2.04 18.83 14.21
N GLU A 20 2.22 19.76 13.29
CA GLU A 20 2.14 19.48 11.86
C GLU A 20 3.30 18.53 11.53
N SER A 21 3.01 17.24 11.52
CA SER A 21 3.90 16.24 10.96
C SER A 21 3.95 16.46 9.45
N ALA A 22 5.16 16.40 8.87
CA ALA A 22 5.37 16.13 7.44
C ALA A 22 4.33 15.10 6.93
N PRO A 23 3.83 15.18 5.68
CA PRO A 23 2.68 14.42 5.20
C PRO A 23 2.83 12.95 5.61
N GLY A 24 2.18 12.63 6.73
CA GLY A 24 2.51 11.45 7.49
C GLY A 24 1.74 10.33 6.85
N VAL A 25 2.44 9.35 6.29
CA VAL A 25 1.82 8.08 5.92
C VAL A 25 0.96 7.65 7.10
N SER A 26 -0.37 7.58 6.88
CA SER A 26 -1.29 7.07 7.90
C SER A 26 -0.79 5.71 8.36
N GLY A 27 -1.02 5.29 9.61
CA GLY A 27 -0.55 3.98 10.06
C GLY A 27 -1.03 2.83 9.16
N HIS A 28 -0.26 1.74 9.09
CA HIS A 28 -0.69 0.53 8.37
C HIS A 28 -2.07 0.08 8.87
N PRO A 29 -3.03 -0.28 8.01
CA PRO A 29 -4.43 -0.56 8.39
C PRO A 29 -4.59 -1.73 9.37
N LEU A 30 -3.64 -2.67 9.38
CA LEU A 30 -3.57 -3.81 10.31
C LEU A 30 -2.52 -3.60 11.42
N GLY A 31 -2.00 -2.38 11.60
CA GLY A 31 -1.01 -2.08 12.63
C GLY A 31 0.34 -2.79 12.46
N VAL A 32 0.69 -3.14 11.21
CA VAL A 32 2.04 -3.64 10.87
C VAL A 32 3.04 -2.49 10.96
N ARG A 33 4.22 -2.78 11.49
CA ARG A 33 5.29 -1.81 11.72
C ARG A 33 6.61 -2.33 11.12
N PRO A 34 7.57 -1.44 10.82
CA PRO A 34 8.94 -1.83 10.47
C PRO A 34 9.55 -2.73 11.55
N LEU A 35 10.38 -3.69 11.14
CA LEU A 35 11.03 -4.64 12.04
C LEU A 35 11.89 -3.92 13.11
N GLY A 36 12.57 -2.85 12.72
CA GLY A 36 13.39 -2.04 13.63
C GLY A 36 12.63 -1.45 14.82
N ASN A 37 11.31 -1.26 14.71
CA ASN A 37 10.49 -0.77 15.81
C ASN A 37 10.39 -1.77 16.96
N LEU A 38 10.70 -3.05 16.74
CA LEU A 38 10.80 -4.07 17.78
C LEU A 38 11.79 -3.68 18.88
N TYR A 39 12.91 -3.05 18.52
CA TYR A 39 13.97 -2.66 19.47
C TYR A 39 13.63 -1.41 20.28
N LEU A 40 12.70 -0.59 19.79
CA LEU A 40 12.29 0.66 20.43
C LEU A 40 11.07 0.49 21.34
N ASP A 41 10.44 -0.68 21.30
CA ASP A 41 9.30 -1.02 22.14
C ASP A 41 9.77 -1.31 23.58
N SER A 42 10.16 -0.25 24.27
CA SER A 42 10.77 -0.24 25.60
C SER A 42 9.80 -0.54 26.75
N GLN A 43 8.52 -0.70 26.44
CA GLN A 43 7.49 -1.12 27.37
C GLN A 43 7.12 -2.54 26.96
N GLY A 44 7.31 -3.54 27.83
CA GLY A 44 6.93 -4.94 27.61
C GLY A 44 5.43 -5.20 27.43
N SER A 45 4.74 -4.37 26.65
CA SER A 45 3.33 -4.38 26.33
C SER A 45 3.08 -5.35 25.17
N SER A 46 3.13 -6.67 25.44
CA SER A 46 2.52 -7.69 24.55
C SER A 46 3.03 -7.66 23.09
N THR A 47 4.24 -7.14 22.87
CA THR A 47 4.87 -7.02 21.56
C THR A 47 5.52 -8.35 21.22
N THR A 48 4.70 -9.24 20.68
CA THR A 48 5.11 -10.62 20.41
C THR A 48 5.95 -10.59 19.14
N ALA A 49 7.24 -10.89 19.27
CA ALA A 49 8.12 -11.12 18.11
C ALA A 49 7.43 -12.10 17.14
N ARG A 50 7.70 -12.05 15.83
CA ARG A 50 7.09 -12.98 14.83
C ARG A 50 7.00 -14.41 15.35
N SER A 51 8.07 -14.88 15.97
CA SER A 51 8.21 -16.20 16.58
C SER A 51 7.15 -16.57 17.61
N GLU A 52 6.55 -15.57 18.21
CA GLU A 52 5.75 -15.65 19.41
C GLU A 52 4.25 -15.56 19.04
N ILE A 53 3.92 -14.84 17.96
CA ILE A 53 2.58 -14.75 17.36
C ILE A 53 2.28 -15.82 16.30
N THR A 54 3.30 -16.47 15.72
CA THR A 54 3.14 -17.40 14.58
C THR A 54 3.04 -18.87 15.02
N GLY A 55 3.23 -19.16 16.31
CA GLY A 55 3.16 -20.52 16.85
C GLY A 55 4.13 -21.48 16.14
N ASP A 56 3.69 -22.68 15.82
CA ASP A 56 4.51 -23.71 15.17
C ASP A 56 4.99 -23.31 13.76
N LEU A 57 4.26 -22.40 13.09
CA LEU A 57 4.64 -21.89 11.77
C LEU A 57 5.84 -20.94 11.84
N ARG A 58 6.32 -20.59 13.04
CA ARG A 58 7.55 -19.80 13.26
C ARG A 58 8.77 -20.43 12.56
N VAL A 59 8.79 -21.76 12.43
CA VAL A 59 9.90 -22.48 11.78
C VAL A 59 10.03 -22.08 10.31
N LEU A 60 8.95 -21.66 9.69
CA LEU A 60 8.96 -21.16 8.31
C LEU A 60 9.52 -19.73 8.30
N GLY A 61 10.40 -19.43 7.36
CA GLY A 61 10.78 -18.04 7.07
C GLY A 61 9.59 -17.24 6.51
N GLU A 62 9.61 -15.92 6.65
CA GLU A 62 8.52 -15.07 6.13
C GLU A 62 8.34 -15.27 4.61
N GLU A 63 9.45 -15.34 3.88
CA GLU A 63 9.49 -15.55 2.43
C GLU A 63 8.85 -16.87 1.99
N ILE A 64 9.12 -17.95 2.73
CA ILE A 64 8.53 -19.26 2.42
C ILE A 64 7.03 -19.26 2.74
N LEU A 65 6.67 -18.68 3.88
CA LEU A 65 5.27 -18.56 4.27
C LEU A 65 4.47 -17.74 3.24
N LEU A 66 4.93 -16.54 2.90
CA LEU A 66 4.24 -15.63 1.97
C LEU A 66 4.37 -16.07 0.52
N GLY A 67 5.60 -16.23 0.03
CA GLY A 67 5.89 -16.44 -1.39
C GLY A 67 5.54 -17.84 -1.89
N THR A 68 5.55 -18.83 -1.01
CA THR A 68 5.19 -20.21 -1.36
C THR A 68 3.82 -20.56 -0.80
N ILE A 69 3.66 -20.64 0.52
CA ILE A 69 2.48 -21.30 1.10
C ILE A 69 1.20 -20.49 0.90
N LEU A 70 1.17 -19.22 1.33
CA LEU A 70 -0.05 -18.41 1.29
C LEU A 70 -0.50 -18.12 -0.15
N ARG A 71 0.44 -18.03 -1.09
CA ARG A 71 0.15 -17.76 -2.50
C ARG A 71 -0.59 -18.89 -3.22
N TYR A 72 -0.52 -20.12 -2.72
CA TYR A 72 -1.30 -21.25 -3.24
C TYR A 72 -2.72 -21.35 -2.66
N LEU A 73 -3.06 -20.55 -1.66
CA LEU A 73 -4.37 -20.60 -1.03
C LEU A 73 -5.41 -19.78 -1.82
N ASP A 74 -6.63 -20.31 -1.88
CA ASP A 74 -7.76 -19.55 -2.41
C ASP A 74 -8.23 -18.49 -1.39
N GLY A 75 -9.03 -17.52 -1.85
CA GLY A 75 -9.48 -16.43 -0.99
C GLY A 75 -10.29 -16.88 0.23
N LYS A 76 -10.99 -18.03 0.15
CA LYS A 76 -11.71 -18.59 1.30
C LYS A 76 -10.73 -19.14 2.33
N SER A 77 -9.74 -19.92 1.91
CA SER A 77 -8.72 -20.47 2.81
C SER A 77 -7.87 -19.37 3.43
N LEU A 78 -7.50 -18.32 2.68
CA LEU A 78 -6.83 -17.14 3.22
C LEU A 78 -7.66 -16.44 4.29
N ALA A 79 -8.96 -16.24 4.05
CA ALA A 79 -9.84 -15.61 5.02
C ALA A 79 -9.95 -16.44 6.31
N LEU A 80 -10.13 -17.76 6.19
CA LEU A 80 -10.20 -18.67 7.35
C LEU A 80 -8.88 -18.70 8.12
N LEU A 81 -7.75 -18.77 7.42
CA LEU A 81 -6.43 -18.75 8.05
C LEU A 81 -6.19 -17.42 8.79
N GLY A 82 -6.62 -16.30 8.20
CA GLY A 82 -6.57 -14.98 8.82
C GLY A 82 -7.40 -14.87 10.11
N MET A 83 -8.37 -15.75 10.34
CA MET A 83 -9.15 -15.78 11.59
C MET A 83 -8.45 -16.54 12.73
N THR A 84 -7.34 -17.24 12.46
CA THR A 84 -6.68 -18.08 13.48
C THR A 84 -5.82 -17.30 14.47
N SER A 85 -5.20 -16.20 14.04
CA SER A 85 -4.36 -15.35 14.89
C SER A 85 -4.18 -13.94 14.31
N ARG A 86 -3.73 -12.98 15.14
CA ARG A 86 -3.39 -11.62 14.67
C ARG A 86 -2.22 -11.64 13.67
N ALA A 87 -1.22 -12.51 13.87
CA ALA A 87 -0.16 -12.73 12.89
C ALA A 87 -0.74 -13.16 11.55
N MET A 88 -1.53 -14.24 11.55
CA MET A 88 -2.08 -14.78 10.31
C MET A 88 -3.01 -13.78 9.64
N LEU A 89 -3.76 -12.98 10.39
CA LEU A 89 -4.54 -11.88 9.84
C LEU A 89 -3.66 -10.85 9.11
N ALA A 90 -2.48 -10.54 9.63
CA ALA A 90 -1.52 -9.64 8.99
C ALA A 90 -0.90 -10.26 7.73
N TYR A 91 -0.40 -11.50 7.79
CA TYR A 91 0.21 -12.17 6.62
C TYR A 91 -0.79 -12.42 5.50
N THR A 92 -1.97 -12.97 5.83
CA THR A 92 -3.05 -13.16 4.84
C THR A 92 -3.65 -11.84 4.38
N GLY A 93 -3.38 -10.73 5.08
CA GLY A 93 -3.82 -9.39 4.70
C GLY A 93 -2.93 -8.69 3.68
N LEU A 94 -1.82 -9.30 3.24
CA LEU A 94 -0.92 -8.72 2.25
C LEU A 94 -1.66 -8.46 0.94
N ASP A 95 -1.63 -7.21 0.48
CA ASP A 95 -2.46 -6.73 -0.62
C ASP A 95 -2.23 -7.48 -1.95
N GLU A 96 -0.98 -7.87 -2.22
CA GLU A 96 -0.60 -8.58 -3.45
C GLU A 96 -1.28 -9.96 -3.57
N LEU A 97 -1.49 -10.68 -2.44
CA LEU A 97 -2.19 -11.97 -2.46
C LEU A 97 -3.61 -11.83 -3.01
N TRP A 98 -4.30 -10.76 -2.61
CA TRP A 98 -5.67 -10.51 -3.05
C TRP A 98 -5.73 -9.96 -4.47
N LYS A 99 -4.72 -9.17 -4.87
CA LYS A 99 -4.57 -8.69 -6.24
C LYS A 99 -4.43 -9.85 -7.22
N GLU A 100 -3.58 -10.83 -6.91
CA GLU A 100 -3.43 -12.03 -7.73
C GLU A 100 -4.76 -12.79 -7.86
N LEU A 101 -5.52 -12.95 -6.77
CA LEU A 101 -6.83 -13.61 -6.79
C LEU A 101 -7.90 -12.86 -7.60
N VAL A 102 -7.88 -11.52 -7.58
CA VAL A 102 -8.85 -10.71 -8.33
C VAL A 102 -8.45 -10.64 -9.80
N CYS A 103 -7.21 -10.29 -10.11
CA CYS A 103 -6.74 -10.10 -11.48
C CYS A 103 -6.55 -11.44 -12.23
N GLY A 104 -6.19 -12.51 -11.53
CA GLY A 104 -6.00 -13.84 -12.09
C GLY A 104 -7.29 -14.60 -12.38
N ASN A 105 -8.44 -14.12 -11.89
CA ASN A 105 -9.71 -14.80 -12.11
C ASN A 105 -10.37 -14.32 -13.41
N GLU A 106 -10.46 -15.23 -14.39
CA GLU A 106 -11.06 -14.95 -15.70
C GLU A 106 -12.50 -14.45 -15.61
N ASN A 107 -13.25 -14.90 -14.60
CA ASN A 107 -14.64 -14.48 -14.39
C ASN A 107 -14.77 -12.99 -14.04
N TYR A 108 -13.69 -12.36 -13.56
CA TYR A 108 -13.67 -10.95 -13.18
C TYR A 108 -13.14 -10.04 -14.29
N ARG A 109 -12.64 -10.58 -15.41
CA ARG A 109 -12.13 -9.75 -16.53
C ARG A 109 -13.18 -8.76 -17.00
N GLY A 110 -12.82 -7.47 -17.03
CA GLY A 110 -13.71 -6.36 -17.42
C GLY A 110 -14.86 -6.07 -16.45
N LYS A 111 -14.93 -6.76 -15.30
CA LYS A 111 -16.02 -6.67 -14.31
C LYS A 111 -15.53 -6.32 -12.91
N ILE A 112 -14.24 -5.96 -12.77
CA ILE A 112 -13.67 -5.61 -11.47
C ILE A 112 -14.31 -4.30 -11.00
N GLU A 113 -15.03 -4.35 -9.89
CA GLU A 113 -15.51 -3.17 -9.18
C GLU A 113 -14.58 -2.87 -7.99
N PRO A 114 -13.74 -1.83 -8.07
CA PRO A 114 -12.90 -1.43 -6.95
C PRO A 114 -13.73 -1.09 -5.72
N ALA A 115 -13.23 -1.42 -4.53
CA ALA A 115 -13.81 -0.90 -3.30
C ALA A 115 -13.78 0.63 -3.27
N GLU A 116 -14.80 1.25 -2.65
CA GLU A 116 -14.87 2.70 -2.50
C GLU A 116 -13.62 3.24 -1.80
N GLY A 117 -13.00 4.26 -2.39
CA GLY A 117 -11.74 4.83 -1.90
C GLY A 117 -10.47 4.09 -2.37
N GLY A 118 -10.58 3.07 -3.23
CA GLY A 118 -9.43 2.41 -3.88
C GLY A 118 -8.43 1.81 -2.89
N ALA A 119 -8.89 1.47 -1.68
CA ALA A 119 -7.98 1.32 -0.56
C ALA A 119 -7.19 0.01 -0.58
N TYR A 120 -7.77 -1.18 -0.83
CA TYR A 120 -7.01 -2.44 -0.84
C TYR A 120 -7.68 -3.49 -1.73
N TRP A 121 -6.89 -4.36 -2.37
CA TRP A 121 -7.37 -5.47 -3.19
C TRP A 121 -8.17 -6.49 -2.40
N ARG A 122 -7.88 -6.64 -1.10
CA ARG A 122 -8.69 -7.47 -0.20
C ARG A 122 -10.14 -6.97 -0.10
N ASP A 123 -10.34 -5.66 -0.02
CA ASP A 123 -11.68 -5.08 0.02
C ASP A 123 -12.40 -5.26 -1.32
N THR A 124 -11.68 -5.05 -2.43
CA THR A 124 -12.18 -5.33 -3.78
C THR A 124 -12.61 -6.78 -3.92
N TYR A 125 -11.80 -7.74 -3.45
CA TYR A 125 -12.16 -9.16 -3.47
C TYR A 125 -13.46 -9.44 -2.69
N TYR A 126 -13.59 -8.90 -1.48
CA TYR A 126 -14.80 -9.09 -0.69
C TYR A 126 -16.03 -8.39 -1.26
N ARG A 127 -15.87 -7.22 -1.89
CA ARG A 127 -16.95 -6.54 -2.64
C ARG A 127 -17.47 -7.44 -3.75
N MET A 128 -16.57 -7.96 -4.58
CA MET A 128 -16.89 -8.87 -5.69
C MET A 128 -17.55 -10.18 -5.25
N ARG A 129 -17.41 -10.57 -3.97
CA ARG A 129 -17.92 -11.84 -3.41
C ARG A 129 -19.15 -11.69 -2.50
N GLY A 130 -19.83 -10.54 -2.55
CA GLY A 130 -21.07 -10.30 -1.80
C GLY A 130 -20.95 -9.23 -0.72
N GLY A 131 -20.02 -8.29 -0.86
CA GLY A 131 -20.00 -7.07 -0.04
C GLY A 131 -19.50 -7.24 1.40
N TRP A 132 -18.70 -8.26 1.69
CA TRP A 132 -18.13 -8.43 3.03
C TRP A 132 -17.11 -7.33 3.35
N LYS A 133 -16.99 -6.96 4.63
CA LYS A 133 -15.96 -6.02 5.10
C LYS A 133 -14.81 -6.78 5.75
N ALA A 134 -13.59 -6.48 5.31
CA ALA A 134 -12.39 -7.03 5.93
C ALA A 134 -12.31 -6.57 7.40
N PRO A 135 -11.99 -7.46 8.35
CA PRO A 135 -11.74 -7.04 9.73
C PRO A 135 -10.51 -6.13 9.78
N ARG A 136 -10.65 -4.99 10.47
CA ARG A 136 -9.55 -4.04 10.73
C ARG A 136 -9.17 -4.16 12.20
N VAL A 137 -8.22 -5.05 12.47
CA VAL A 137 -7.70 -5.29 13.81
C VAL A 137 -6.25 -4.82 13.84
N ASP A 138 -5.87 -4.10 14.88
CA ASP A 138 -4.46 -3.79 15.14
C ASP A 138 -3.72 -5.08 15.52
N CYS A 139 -2.99 -5.63 14.56
CA CYS A 139 -2.27 -6.89 14.72
C CYS A 139 -0.96 -6.74 15.49
N ARG A 140 -0.40 -5.52 15.59
CA ARG A 140 0.89 -5.22 16.23
C ARG A 140 2.02 -6.17 15.79
N VAL A 141 2.17 -6.33 14.48
CA VAL A 141 3.20 -7.20 13.87
C VAL A 141 4.37 -6.35 13.39
N TYR A 142 5.59 -6.82 13.63
CA TYR A 142 6.82 -6.19 13.15
C TYR A 142 7.39 -7.02 12.01
N SER A 143 7.30 -6.51 10.78
CA SER A 143 7.81 -7.19 9.58
C SER A 143 8.03 -6.16 8.47
N ASP A 144 9.28 -6.04 8.03
CA ASP A 144 9.62 -5.18 6.89
C ASP A 144 9.01 -5.72 5.58
N LEU A 145 8.90 -7.05 5.45
CA LEU A 145 8.32 -7.70 4.27
C LEU A 145 6.83 -7.34 4.10
N LEU A 146 6.08 -7.26 5.19
CA LEU A 146 4.69 -6.81 5.17
C LEU A 146 4.56 -5.28 5.09
N TYR A 147 5.49 -4.53 5.70
CA TYR A 147 5.41 -3.07 5.78
C TYR A 147 5.88 -2.36 4.51
N GLN A 148 6.90 -2.89 3.82
CA GLN A 148 7.51 -2.24 2.66
C GLN A 148 6.51 -1.96 1.53
N PRO A 149 5.64 -2.90 1.09
CA PRO A 149 4.66 -2.61 0.05
C PRO A 149 3.69 -1.49 0.45
N PHE A 150 3.31 -1.46 1.73
CA PHE A 150 2.48 -0.39 2.27
C PHE A 150 3.20 0.96 2.25
N LEU A 151 4.46 1.00 2.68
CA LEU A 151 5.27 2.22 2.65
C LEU A 151 5.38 2.76 1.23
N LEU A 152 5.83 1.92 0.29
CA LEU A 152 6.05 2.29 -1.11
C LEU A 152 4.78 2.82 -1.77
N ARG A 153 3.63 2.24 -1.46
CA ARG A 153 2.34 2.69 -1.97
C ARG A 153 1.92 4.07 -1.46
N ASN A 154 2.31 4.42 -0.23
CA ASN A 154 1.93 5.68 0.40
C ASN A 154 3.03 6.75 0.28
N LEU A 155 4.12 6.48 -0.43
CA LEU A 155 5.13 7.48 -0.70
C LEU A 155 4.52 8.61 -1.56
N PRO A 156 4.77 9.88 -1.21
CA PRO A 156 4.32 10.99 -2.04
C PRO A 156 4.99 10.88 -3.41
N MET A 157 4.18 10.87 -4.47
CA MET A 157 4.69 10.86 -5.83
C MET A 157 5.26 12.25 -6.14
N PRO A 158 6.53 12.37 -6.58
CA PRO A 158 7.08 13.65 -7.03
C PRO A 158 6.21 14.26 -8.13
N ALA A 159 6.08 15.59 -8.14
CA ALA A 159 5.21 16.30 -9.09
C ALA A 159 5.65 16.06 -10.55
N GLU A 160 6.95 15.86 -10.76
CA GLU A 160 7.57 15.56 -12.05
C GLU A 160 7.12 14.21 -12.61
N ILE A 161 6.89 13.22 -11.73
CA ILE A 161 6.44 11.87 -12.11
C ILE A 161 4.90 11.81 -12.17
N SER A 162 4.22 12.56 -11.30
CA SER A 162 2.76 12.63 -11.22
C SER A 162 2.13 13.52 -12.29
N SER A 163 2.89 13.95 -13.31
CA SER A 163 2.34 14.78 -14.37
C SER A 163 1.15 14.06 -15.01
N SER A 164 -0.01 14.72 -15.05
CA SER A 164 -1.24 14.19 -15.65
C SER A 164 -1.14 14.01 -17.17
N LYS A 165 0.03 14.27 -17.75
CA LYS A 165 0.32 14.07 -19.17
C LYS A 165 0.64 12.60 -19.39
N SER A 166 -0.29 11.89 -20.00
CA SER A 166 -0.05 10.53 -20.49
C SER A 166 0.95 10.60 -21.63
N ASN A 167 2.17 10.13 -21.41
CA ASN A 167 3.17 10.01 -22.48
C ASN A 167 2.93 8.78 -23.37
N ILE A 168 1.91 7.97 -23.06
CA ILE A 168 1.58 6.76 -23.81
C ILE A 168 0.18 6.94 -24.40
N GLU A 169 0.09 6.84 -25.73
CA GLU A 169 -1.19 6.78 -26.46
C GLU A 169 -1.93 5.49 -26.08
N ARG A 170 -3.23 5.59 -25.80
CA ARG A 170 -4.10 4.42 -25.56
C ARG A 170 -5.04 4.29 -26.74
N VAL A 171 -4.90 3.20 -27.48
CA VAL A 171 -5.75 2.84 -28.62
C VAL A 171 -6.58 1.63 -28.24
N ASP A 172 -7.87 1.62 -28.58
CA ASP A 172 -8.72 0.44 -28.39
C ASP A 172 -8.25 -0.69 -29.31
N VAL A 173 -8.25 -1.92 -28.82
CA VAL A 173 -7.84 -3.09 -29.61
C VAL A 173 -8.76 -3.31 -30.81
N SER A 174 -10.03 -2.91 -30.70
CA SER A 174 -11.03 -3.01 -31.76
C SER A 174 -10.72 -2.08 -32.94
N ASP A 175 -10.02 -0.98 -32.68
CA ASP A 175 -9.68 0.07 -33.65
C ASP A 175 -8.25 -0.06 -34.19
N LEU A 176 -7.51 -1.09 -33.78
CA LEU A 176 -6.09 -1.27 -34.10
C LEU A 176 -5.88 -2.55 -34.91
N SER A 177 -5.72 -2.39 -36.23
CA SER A 177 -5.32 -3.49 -37.12
C SER A 177 -3.89 -3.94 -36.81
N VAL A 178 -3.56 -5.20 -37.16
CA VAL A 178 -2.19 -5.73 -36.99
C VAL A 178 -1.22 -4.90 -37.82
N GLU A 179 -1.61 -4.51 -39.04
CA GLU A 179 -0.80 -3.71 -39.94
C GLU A 179 -0.53 -2.31 -39.36
N ASP A 180 -1.55 -1.67 -38.77
CA ASP A 180 -1.40 -0.38 -38.11
C ASP A 180 -0.55 -0.46 -36.86
N PHE A 181 -0.66 -1.55 -36.09
CA PHE A 181 0.18 -1.80 -34.93
C PHE A 181 1.65 -1.94 -35.33
N VAL A 182 1.96 -2.80 -36.31
CA VAL A 182 3.33 -3.01 -36.82
C VAL A 182 3.93 -1.68 -37.28
N ARG A 183 3.14 -0.91 -38.04
CA ARG A 183 3.57 0.38 -38.58
C ARG A 183 3.88 1.43 -37.52
N ARG A 184 3.09 1.47 -36.44
CA ARG A 184 3.16 2.53 -35.40
C ARG A 184 4.03 2.15 -34.21
N PHE A 185 4.04 0.89 -33.79
CA PHE A 185 4.61 0.46 -32.51
C PHE A 185 5.73 -0.59 -32.63
N GLU A 186 5.81 -1.37 -33.72
CA GLU A 186 6.85 -2.43 -33.84
C GLU A 186 8.12 -2.00 -34.55
N LYS A 187 8.19 -0.78 -35.11
CA LYS A 187 9.41 -0.31 -35.76
C LYS A 187 10.58 -0.35 -34.75
N PRO A 188 11.63 -1.15 -35.01
CA PRO A 188 12.80 -1.16 -34.14
C PRO A 188 13.40 0.25 -34.14
N TRP A 189 13.92 0.67 -32.99
CA TRP A 189 14.73 1.88 -32.92
C TRP A 189 15.82 1.81 -34.00
N GLN A 190 15.84 2.80 -34.89
CA GLN A 190 16.87 2.94 -35.92
C GLN A 190 17.84 4.03 -35.49
N ALA A 191 19.15 3.76 -35.58
CA ALA A 191 20.17 4.73 -35.27
C ALA A 191 20.05 5.94 -36.22
N GLY A 192 19.58 7.07 -35.70
CA GLY A 192 19.29 8.30 -36.46
C GLY A 192 17.88 8.86 -36.23
N ASP A 193 17.00 8.10 -35.57
CA ASP A 193 15.63 8.53 -35.24
C ASP A 193 15.64 9.43 -33.98
N THR A 194 16.05 10.69 -34.14
CA THR A 194 16.16 11.69 -33.05
C THR A 194 14.86 12.41 -32.72
N ASP A 195 13.79 12.16 -33.46
CA ASP A 195 12.55 12.95 -33.35
C ASP A 195 11.75 12.65 -32.06
N TRP A 196 11.94 11.48 -31.46
CA TRP A 196 11.26 11.03 -30.25
C TRP A 196 11.64 11.83 -28.98
N TRP A 197 12.82 12.46 -28.96
CA TRP A 197 13.26 13.35 -27.87
C TRP A 197 13.02 14.82 -28.16
N ASN A 198 12.94 15.22 -29.43
CA ASN A 198 12.93 16.64 -29.82
C ASN A 198 11.54 17.26 -29.88
N GLU A 199 10.46 16.48 -30.02
CA GLU A 199 9.09 17.03 -30.09
C GLU A 199 8.46 17.36 -28.72
N GLY A 200 9.14 17.03 -27.61
CA GLY A 200 8.64 17.24 -26.24
C GLY A 200 9.40 18.26 -25.39
N VAL A 201 10.51 18.83 -25.89
CA VAL A 201 11.27 19.85 -25.15
C VAL A 201 10.52 21.17 -25.23
N VAL A 202 9.59 21.38 -24.31
CA VAL A 202 9.27 22.74 -23.86
C VAL A 202 10.59 23.31 -23.37
N GLY A 203 11.07 24.35 -24.05
CA GLY A 203 12.35 24.97 -23.79
C GLY A 203 12.57 25.18 -22.30
N TYR A 204 13.67 24.63 -21.79
CA TYR A 204 14.26 25.18 -20.58
C TYR A 204 14.83 26.52 -21.01
N ASP A 205 14.15 27.62 -20.65
CA ASP A 205 14.77 28.94 -20.70
C ASP A 205 16.08 28.86 -19.91
N GLU A 206 17.19 29.12 -20.58
CA GLU A 206 18.48 29.31 -19.94
C GLU A 206 18.31 30.42 -18.91
N VAL A 207 18.35 30.05 -17.63
CA VAL A 207 18.52 31.02 -16.55
C VAL A 207 19.94 31.54 -16.69
N GLU A 208 20.09 32.69 -17.37
CA GLU A 208 21.32 33.46 -17.35
C GLU A 208 21.63 33.81 -15.88
N LEU A 209 22.70 33.21 -15.35
CA LEU A 209 23.30 33.62 -14.10
C LEU A 209 24.00 34.97 -14.33
N GLY A 210 23.28 36.04 -13.99
CA GLY A 210 23.84 37.36 -13.70
C GLY A 210 24.35 37.47 -12.27
#